data_AF-A0A6L8FG42-F1
#
_entry.id   AF-A0A6L8FG42-F1
#
_cell.length_a   1.000
_cell.length_b   1.000
_cell.length_c   1.000
_cell.angle_alpha   90.00
_cell.angle_beta   90.00
_cell.angle_gamma   90.00
#
_symmetry.space_group_name_H-M   'P 1'
#
loop_
_entity.id
_entity.type
_entity.pdbx_description
1 polymer ?
#
loop_
_entity_poly.entity_id
_entity_poly.type
_entity_poly.pdbx_seq_one_letter_code
_entity_poly.pdbx_strand_id
1 'polypeptide(L)'
;MARVFGPEESLHAYDTRTPRVIETLRSLAPPKGAAIVMTGTGMVTLEAIRIMADELANPVLSSNLCGARWLLREAGLKSGSALFARVAKVLLPTL
;
A
#
# COMPACT_ATOMS: atom_id res chain seq x y z
N MET A 1 3.50 -18.59 1.70
CA MET A 1 2.42 -18.74 0.70
C MET A 1 1.75 -17.38 0.53
N ALA A 2 1.85 -16.78 -0.66
CA ALA A 2 1.18 -15.50 -0.93
C ALA A 2 -0.30 -15.75 -1.26
N ARG A 3 -1.21 -14.92 -0.74
CA ARG A 3 -2.63 -14.93 -1.10
C ARG A 3 -2.92 -13.66 -1.89
N VAL A 4 -3.43 -13.82 -3.10
CA VAL A 4 -3.91 -12.71 -3.92
C VAL A 4 -5.34 -12.44 -3.52
N PHE A 5 -5.64 -11.19 -3.17
CA PHE A 5 -6.99 -10.74 -2.90
C PHE A 5 -7.33 -9.66 -3.92
N GLY A 6 -8.33 -9.93 -4.76
CA GLY A 6 -8.85 -9.01 -5.76
C GLY A 6 -10.25 -9.46 -6.18
N PRO A 7 -11.09 -8.59 -6.75
CA PRO A 7 -12.38 -9.00 -7.31
C PRO A 7 -12.17 -10.03 -8.42
N GLU A 8 -13.09 -10.98 -8.55
CA GLU A 8 -13.04 -12.03 -9.58
C GLU A 8 -13.23 -11.51 -11.02
N GLU A 9 -13.62 -10.24 -11.19
CA GLU A 9 -13.78 -9.61 -12.49
C GLU A 9 -12.61 -8.68 -12.82
N SER A 10 -12.19 -8.71 -14.09
CA SER A 10 -11.13 -7.92 -14.70
C SER A 10 -11.23 -6.42 -14.34
N LEU A 11 -10.64 -6.04 -13.21
CA LEU A 11 -10.48 -4.64 -12.84
C LEU A 11 -9.50 -3.99 -13.82
N HIS A 12 -10.03 -3.16 -14.72
CA HIS A 12 -9.20 -2.15 -15.35
C HIS A 12 -8.69 -1.23 -14.23
N ALA A 13 -7.39 -1.30 -13.95
CA ALA A 13 -6.80 -0.59 -12.83
C ALA A 13 -6.94 0.96 -12.93
N TYR A 14 -7.34 1.48 -14.10
CA TYR A 14 -7.75 2.87 -14.34
C TYR A 14 -9.12 3.24 -13.77
N ASP A 15 -10.04 2.29 -13.60
CA ASP A 15 -11.39 2.53 -13.07
C ASP A 15 -11.44 2.34 -11.54
N THR A 16 -10.35 1.84 -10.95
CA THR A 16 -10.28 1.55 -9.52
C THR A 16 -10.11 2.84 -8.71
N ARG A 17 -11.21 3.29 -8.11
CA ARG A 17 -11.25 4.49 -7.26
C ARG A 17 -10.90 4.17 -5.79
N THR A 18 -10.37 5.17 -5.09
CA THR A 18 -9.99 5.10 -3.66
C THR A 18 -11.01 4.41 -2.75
N PRO A 19 -12.34 4.67 -2.83
CA PRO A 19 -13.31 4.00 -1.96
C PRO A 19 -13.33 2.47 -2.10
N ARG A 20 -13.17 1.97 -3.34
CA ARG A 20 -13.17 0.53 -3.62
C ARG A 20 -11.91 -0.15 -3.09
N VAL A 21 -10.78 0.54 -3.16
CA VAL A 21 -9.52 0.08 -2.57
C VAL A 21 -9.65 -0.02 -1.05
N ILE A 22 -10.24 0.98 -0.41
CA ILE A 22 -10.50 0.98 1.04
C ILE A 22 -11.43 -0.19 1.42
N GLU A 23 -12.52 -0.39 0.69
CA GLU A 23 -13.45 -1.50 0.90
C GLU A 23 -12.72 -2.86 0.81
N THR A 24 -11.86 -3.00 -0.20
CA THR A 24 -11.07 -4.23 -0.40
C THR A 24 -10.10 -4.42 0.76
N LEU A 25 -9.36 -3.39 1.18
CA LEU A 25 -8.42 -3.48 2.31
C LEU A 25 -9.14 -3.87 3.61
N ARG A 26 -10.35 -3.37 3.85
CA ARG A 26 -11.16 -3.70 5.03
C ARG A 26 -11.70 -5.14 5.00
N SER A 27 -11.92 -5.72 3.82
CA SER A 27 -12.37 -7.11 3.71
C SER A 27 -11.24 -8.12 3.89
N LEU A 28 -9.97 -7.68 3.88
CA LEU A 28 -8.83 -8.56 4.11
C LEU A 28 -8.67 -8.92 5.59
N ALA A 29 -8.42 -10.20 5.85
CA ALA A 29 -8.00 -10.70 7.16
C ALA A 29 -6.62 -11.40 7.05
N PRO A 30 -5.54 -10.67 6.73
CA PRO A 30 -4.22 -11.28 6.61
C PRO A 30 -3.67 -11.70 7.99
N PRO A 31 -2.88 -12.77 8.09
CA PRO A 31 -2.18 -13.12 9.32
C PRO A 31 -1.32 -11.95 9.81
N LYS A 32 -1.18 -11.79 11.13
CA LYS A 32 -0.34 -10.74 11.72
C LYS A 32 1.08 -10.83 11.16
N GLY A 33 1.61 -9.69 10.69
CA GLY A 33 2.95 -9.58 10.11
C GLY A 33 3.05 -9.95 8.63
N ALA A 34 1.97 -10.44 7.99
CA ALA A 34 1.95 -10.64 6.54
C ALA A 34 1.88 -9.30 5.80
N ALA A 35 2.63 -9.15 4.71
CA ALA A 35 2.53 -7.98 3.85
C ALA A 35 1.31 -8.07 2.92
N ILE A 36 0.62 -6.95 2.74
CA ILE A 36 -0.43 -6.76 1.74
C ILE A 36 0.22 -6.07 0.54
N VAL A 37 0.18 -6.70 -0.64
CA VAL A 37 0.75 -6.11 -1.86
C VAL A 37 -0.38 -5.60 -2.75
N MET A 38 -0.36 -4.29 -3.00
CA MET A 38 -1.25 -3.62 -3.94
C MET A 38 -0.59 -3.58 -5.31
N THR A 39 -1.20 -4.24 -6.29
CA THR A 39 -0.72 -4.31 -7.66
C THR A 39 -1.83 -3.87 -8.63
N GLY A 40 -1.45 -3.29 -9.77
CA GLY A 40 -2.38 -2.78 -10.79
C GLY A 40 -1.96 -1.42 -11.32
N THR A 41 -1.86 -1.28 -12.65
CA THR A 41 -1.41 -0.06 -13.33
C THR A 41 -2.45 1.05 -13.25
N GLY A 42 -2.09 2.22 -12.72
CA GLY A 42 -3.03 3.35 -12.61
C GLY A 42 -3.88 3.38 -11.33
N MET A 43 -3.70 2.40 -10.44
CA MET A 43 -4.42 2.38 -9.16
C MET A 43 -3.97 3.51 -8.23
N VAL A 44 -4.92 4.24 -7.66
CA VAL A 44 -4.68 5.32 -6.69
C VAL A 44 -4.37 4.73 -5.30
N THR A 45 -3.18 4.15 -5.15
CA THR A 45 -2.80 3.40 -3.94
C THR A 45 -2.42 4.28 -2.76
N LEU A 46 -1.66 5.36 -2.99
CA LEU A 46 -1.11 6.18 -1.91
C LEU A 46 -2.19 6.88 -1.08
N GLU A 47 -3.26 7.35 -1.74
CA GLU A 47 -4.37 8.03 -1.05
C GLU A 47 -5.18 7.06 -0.19
N ALA A 48 -5.44 5.84 -0.70
CA ALA A 48 -6.10 4.80 0.08
C ALA A 48 -5.26 4.40 1.30
N ILE A 49 -3.95 4.23 1.13
CA ILE A 49 -3.03 3.93 2.25
C ILE A 49 -3.02 5.09 3.25
N ARG A 50 -3.03 6.34 2.78
CA ARG A 50 -3.06 7.54 3.65
C ARG A 50 -4.32 7.57 4.51
N ILE A 51 -5.49 7.31 3.93
CA ILE A 51 -6.78 7.28 4.64
C ILE A 51 -6.81 6.13 5.64
N MET A 52 -6.31 4.97 5.25
CA MET A 52 -6.31 3.75 6.08
C MET A 52 -5.15 3.67 7.07
N ALA A 53 -4.24 4.66 7.11
CA ALA A 53 -2.96 4.56 7.82
C ALA A 53 -3.08 4.20 9.31
N ASP A 54 -4.19 4.58 9.95
CA ASP A 54 -4.46 4.31 11.36
C ASP A 54 -5.27 3.01 11.58
N GLU A 55 -5.87 2.44 10.52
CA GLU A 55 -6.57 1.15 10.51
C GLU A 55 -5.65 -0.02 10.11
N LEU A 56 -4.54 0.26 9.40
CA LEU A 56 -3.63 -0.78 8.90
C LEU A 56 -2.79 -1.39 10.02
N ALA A 57 -3.05 -2.67 10.32
CA ALA A 57 -2.25 -3.47 11.25
C ALA A 57 -1.07 -4.21 10.57
N ASN A 58 -1.10 -4.31 9.24
CA ASN A 58 -0.15 -5.07 8.44
C ASN A 58 0.56 -4.13 7.44
N PRO A 59 1.83 -4.38 7.10
CA PRO A 59 2.55 -3.55 6.13
C PRO A 59 1.89 -3.64 4.76
N VAL A 60 1.66 -2.48 4.14
CA VAL A 60 1.12 -2.38 2.79
C VAL A 60 2.22 -1.94 1.83
N LEU A 61 2.36 -2.68 0.74
CA LEU A 61 3.31 -2.43 -0.34
C LEU A 61 2.56 -1.99 -1.59
N SER A 62 3.09 -0.98 -2.28
CA SER A 62 2.67 -0.62 -3.63
C SER A 62 3.90 -0.24 -4.45
N SER A 63 3.83 -0.37 -5.78
CA SER A 63 4.94 0.04 -6.67
C SER A 63 5.37 1.49 -6.42
N ASN A 64 4.41 2.39 -6.20
CA ASN A 64 4.68 3.81 -5.89
C ASN A 64 5.44 3.98 -4.57
N LEU A 65 4.98 3.30 -3.51
CA LEU A 65 5.61 3.41 -2.19
C LEU A 65 7.00 2.79 -2.17
N CYS A 66 7.16 1.63 -2.80
CA CYS A 66 8.44 0.94 -2.95
C CYS A 66 9.43 1.78 -3.78
N GLY A 67 8.98 2.36 -4.91
CA GLY A 67 9.80 3.23 -5.75
C GLY A 67 10.25 4.50 -5.01
N ALA A 68 9.36 5.16 -4.28
CA ALA A 68 9.70 6.31 -3.45
C ALA A 68 10.73 5.95 -2.37
N ARG A 69 10.55 4.82 -1.68
CA ARG A 69 11.50 4.34 -0.67
C ARG A 69 12.87 4.02 -1.27
N TRP A 70 12.90 3.36 -2.43
CA TRP A 70 14.14 3.05 -3.13
C TRP A 70 14.91 4.33 -3.48
N LEU A 71 14.26 5.31 -4.11
CA LEU A 71 14.88 6.60 -4.45
C LEU A 71 15.43 7.33 -3.22
N LEU A 72 14.68 7.35 -2.11
CA LEU A 72 15.16 7.94 -0.86
C LEU A 72 16.41 7.24 -0.33
N ARG A 73 16.44 5.90 -0.38
CA ARG A 73 17.59 5.12 0.07
C ARG A 73 18.83 5.40 -0.78
N GLU A 74 18.70 5.41 -2.10
CA GLU A 74 19.82 5.72 -3.02
C GLU A 74 20.34 7.15 -2.83
N ALA A 75 19.47 8.08 -2.39
CA ALA A 75 19.86 9.44 -2.03
C ALA A 75 20.43 9.59 -0.60
N GLY A 76 20.56 8.51 0.18
CA GLY A 76 21.00 8.58 1.58
C GLY A 76 19.98 9.19 2.54
N LEU A 77 18.72 9.31 2.13
CA LEU A 77 17.62 9.91 2.89
C LEU A 77 16.78 8.85 3.61
N LYS A 78 16.39 9.17 4.86
CA LYS A 78 15.53 8.29 5.67
C LYS A 78 14.04 8.49 5.39
N SER A 79 13.64 9.68 4.95
CA SER A 79 12.25 10.04 4.65
C SER A 79 12.21 11.13 3.57
N GLY A 80 11.10 11.20 2.83
CA GLY A 80 10.86 12.26 1.83
C GLY A 80 9.98 13.39 2.34
N SER A 81 8.95 13.10 3.14
CA SER A 81 8.00 14.09 3.67
C SER A 81 7.21 13.53 4.86
N ALA A 82 6.46 14.39 5.56
CA ALA A 82 5.52 13.95 6.59
C ALA A 82 4.44 13.01 6.02
N LEU A 83 3.99 13.26 4.79
CA LEU A 83 3.05 12.39 4.09
C LEU A 83 3.66 11.00 3.83
N PHE A 84 4.91 10.95 3.36
CA PHE A 84 5.62 9.69 3.18
C PHE A 84 5.72 8.92 4.50
N ALA A 85 6.11 9.58 5.60
CA ALA A 85 6.19 8.94 6.91
C ALA A 85 4.84 8.37 7.37
N ARG A 86 3.73 9.06 7.10
CA ARG A 86 2.38 8.57 7.41
C ARG A 86 2.00 7.35 6.58
N VAL A 87 2.20 7.41 5.26
CA VAL A 87 1.85 6.32 4.33
C VAL A 87 2.75 5.09 4.56
N ALA A 88 4.02 5.30 4.87
CA ALA A 88 4.99 4.23 5.09
C ALA A 88 5.05 3.73 6.55
N LYS A 89 4.21 4.25 7.46
CA LYS A 89 4.30 4.04 8.92
C LYS A 89 4.48 2.58 9.31
N VAL A 90 3.71 1.67 8.73
CA VAL A 90 3.75 0.23 9.04
C VAL A 90 4.84 -0.50 8.26
N LEU A 91 5.26 0.06 7.12
CA LEU A 91 6.30 -0.51 6.26
C LEU A 91 7.71 -0.26 6.82
N LEU A 92 7.99 0.96 7.27
CA LEU A 92 9.33 1.39 7.68
C LEU A 92 10.00 0.52 8.76
N PRO A 93 9.28 -0.03 9.76
CA PRO A 93 9.90 -0.92 10.75
C PRO A 93 10.17 -2.34 10.26
N THR A 94 9.64 -2.73 9.10
CA THR A 94 9.70 -4.12 8.59
C THR A 94 10.78 -4.35 7.53
N LEU A 95 11.52 -3.31 7.13
CA LEU A 95 12.58 -3.33 6.11
C LEU A 95 13.87 -2.71 6.65
#